data_AF-A0A957R7Q5-F1
#
_entry.id   AF-A0A957R7Q5-F1
#
_cell.length_a   1.000
_cell.length_b   1.000
_cell.length_c   1.000
_cell.angle_alpha   90.00
_cell.angle_beta   90.00
_cell.angle_gamma   90.00
#
_symmetry.space_group_name_H-M   'P 1'
#
loop_
_entity.id
_entity.type
_entity.pdbx_description
1 polymer ?
#
loop_
_entity_poly.entity_id
_entity_poly.type
_entity_poly.pdbx_seq_one_letter_code
_entity_poly.pdbx_strand_id
1 'polypeptide(L)'
;MSYLDPMDEPQEELAAVDKALRGRLYFFRLLIVVVVSLLLYRVYWLQQVQGQEFVAQSQENRTARLYTNPPRGVIFDRNGRLLAANEASFNVTITPAFLPRDEDERLAVFERLSI
;
A
#
# COMPACT_ATOMS: atom_id res chain seq x y z
N MET A 1 -57.60 -32.79 -51.52
CA MET A 1 -56.37 -31.97 -51.59
C MET A 1 -56.26 -31.24 -50.26
N SER A 2 -55.69 -31.89 -49.25
CA SER A 2 -55.52 -31.33 -47.91
C SER A 2 -54.41 -30.30 -47.97
N TYR A 3 -54.74 -29.04 -47.76
CA TYR A 3 -53.75 -27.99 -47.58
C TYR A 3 -52.93 -28.37 -46.34
N LEU A 4 -51.67 -28.75 -46.56
CA LEU A 4 -50.68 -28.89 -45.49
C LEU A 4 -50.49 -27.49 -44.92
N ASP A 5 -50.91 -27.29 -43.68
CA ASP A 5 -50.62 -26.07 -42.93
C ASP A 5 -49.14 -26.08 -42.53
N PRO A 6 -48.29 -25.17 -43.05
CA PRO A 6 -46.88 -25.11 -42.68
C PRO A 6 -46.62 -24.02 -41.62
N MET A 7 -47.57 -23.73 -40.72
CA MET A 7 -47.46 -22.60 -39.78
C MET A 7 -47.22 -22.97 -38.31
N ASP A 8 -47.10 -24.25 -37.94
CA ASP A 8 -46.94 -24.66 -36.53
C ASP A 8 -45.49 -24.75 -36.02
N GLU A 9 -44.45 -24.65 -36.88
CA GLU A 9 -43.06 -24.89 -36.45
C GLU A 9 -42.10 -23.70 -36.22
N PRO A 10 -42.48 -22.40 -36.17
CA PRO A 10 -41.52 -21.35 -35.82
C PRO A 10 -41.46 -21.00 -34.32
N GLN A 11 -42.52 -21.25 -33.53
CA GLN A 11 -42.62 -20.70 -32.17
C GLN A 11 -42.02 -21.61 -31.08
N GLU A 12 -42.09 -22.94 -31.26
CA GLU A 12 -41.54 -23.91 -30.30
C GLU A 12 -40.01 -23.92 -30.32
N GLU A 13 -39.41 -23.79 -31.51
CA GLU A 13 -37.96 -23.76 -31.71
C GLU A 13 -37.34 -22.50 -31.06
N LEU A 14 -37.97 -21.34 -31.22
CA LEU A 14 -37.55 -20.08 -30.58
C LEU A 14 -37.62 -20.17 -29.05
N ALA A 15 -38.67 -20.77 -28.50
CA ALA A 15 -38.81 -20.94 -27.05
C ALA A 15 -37.77 -21.91 -26.45
N ALA A 16 -37.38 -22.96 -27.18
CA ALA A 16 -36.33 -23.89 -26.79
C ALA A 16 -34.95 -23.20 -26.77
N VAL A 17 -34.66 -22.39 -27.80
CA VAL A 17 -33.44 -21.56 -27.87
C VAL A 17 -33.37 -20.58 -26.69
N ASP A 18 -34.47 -19.89 -26.38
CA ASP A 18 -34.54 -18.95 -25.24
C ASP A 18 -34.35 -19.64 -23.88
N LYS A 19 -34.90 -20.85 -23.71
CA LYS A 19 -34.73 -21.64 -22.48
C LYS A 19 -33.27 -22.07 -22.30
N ALA A 20 -32.63 -22.53 -23.38
CA ALA A 20 -31.21 -22.88 -23.36
C ALA A 20 -30.30 -21.65 -23.10
N LEU A 21 -30.62 -20.50 -23.71
CA LEU A 21 -29.91 -19.25 -23.50
C LEU A 21 -30.05 -18.76 -22.05
N ARG A 22 -31.26 -18.75 -21.49
CA ARG A 22 -31.51 -18.40 -20.08
C ARG A 22 -30.76 -19.29 -19.10
N GLY A 23 -30.70 -20.60 -19.35
CA GLY A 23 -29.94 -21.53 -18.51
C GLY A 23 -28.43 -21.23 -18.50
N ARG A 24 -27.86 -20.95 -19.69
CA ARG A 24 -26.45 -20.55 -19.82
C ARG A 24 -26.18 -19.22 -19.12
N LEU A 25 -27.04 -18.22 -19.30
CA LEU A 25 -26.92 -16.91 -18.64
C LEU A 25 -26.99 -17.04 -17.12
N TYR A 26 -27.89 -17.87 -16.60
CA TYR A 26 -27.99 -18.12 -15.16
C TYR A 26 -26.73 -18.79 -14.60
N PHE A 27 -26.18 -19.77 -15.32
CA PHE A 27 -24.92 -20.41 -14.96
C PHE A 27 -23.76 -19.40 -14.90
N PHE A 28 -23.58 -18.57 -15.94
CA PHE A 28 -22.53 -17.55 -15.94
C PHE A 28 -22.73 -16.51 -14.83
N ARG A 29 -23.98 -16.11 -14.56
CA ARG A 29 -24.29 -15.19 -13.46
C ARG A 29 -23.90 -15.78 -12.11
N LEU A 30 -24.22 -17.05 -11.87
CA LEU A 30 -23.85 -17.74 -10.64
C LEU A 30 -22.34 -17.89 -10.51
N LEU A 31 -21.65 -18.23 -11.61
CA LEU A 31 -20.19 -18.30 -11.66
C LEU A 31 -19.55 -16.96 -11.27
N ILE A 32 -20.01 -15.85 -11.84
CA ILE A 32 -19.51 -14.51 -11.53
C ILE A 32 -19.72 -14.19 -10.04
N VAL A 33 -20.92 -14.46 -9.50
CA VAL A 33 -21.21 -14.23 -8.08
C VAL A 33 -20.28 -15.03 -7.17
N VAL A 34 -20.01 -16.30 -7.51
CA VAL A 34 -19.08 -17.15 -6.75
C VAL A 34 -17.66 -16.59 -6.78
N VAL A 35 -17.17 -16.21 -7.96
CA VAL A 35 -15.82 -15.64 -8.11
C VAL A 35 -15.68 -14.34 -7.33
N VAL A 36 -16.65 -13.43 -7.44
CA VAL A 36 -16.65 -12.16 -6.69
C VAL A 36 -16.68 -12.41 -5.19
N SER A 37 -17.51 -13.36 -4.73
CA SER A 37 -17.59 -13.71 -3.31
C SER A 37 -16.26 -14.27 -2.77
N LEU A 38 -15.57 -15.10 -3.56
CA LEU A 38 -14.25 -15.63 -3.22
C LEU A 38 -13.20 -14.51 -3.10
N LEU A 39 -13.22 -13.54 -4.02
CA LEU A 39 -12.32 -12.39 -3.97
C LEU A 39 -12.59 -11.50 -2.74
N LEU A 40 -13.85 -11.24 -2.41
CA LEU A 40 -14.21 -10.49 -1.20
C LEU A 40 -13.74 -11.22 0.06
N TYR A 41 -13.93 -12.53 0.13
CA TYR A 41 -13.40 -13.35 1.22
C TYR A 41 -11.86 -13.26 1.30
N ARG A 42 -11.16 -13.31 0.17
CA ARG A 42 -9.70 -13.17 0.12
C ARG A 42 -9.24 -11.82 0.65
N VAL A 43 -9.93 -10.74 0.30
CA VAL A 43 -9.64 -9.38 0.80
C VAL A 43 -9.88 -9.30 2.30
N TYR A 44 -11.01 -9.82 2.79
CA TYR A 44 -11.31 -9.88 4.22
C TYR A 44 -10.24 -10.68 5.00
N TRP A 45 -9.82 -11.83 4.47
CA TRP A 45 -8.75 -12.63 5.05
C TRP A 45 -7.43 -11.85 5.17
N LEU A 46 -7.03 -11.14 4.11
CA LEU A 46 -5.82 -10.30 4.13
C LEU A 46 -5.96 -9.16 5.14
N GLN A 47 -7.14 -8.54 5.27
CA GLN A 47 -7.37 -7.50 6.28
C GLN A 47 -7.27 -8.05 7.71
N GLN A 48 -7.74 -9.26 7.98
CA GLN A 48 -7.60 -9.89 9.30
C GLN A 48 -6.14 -10.26 9.60
N VAL A 49 -5.46 -10.96 8.68
CA VAL A 49 -4.10 -11.47 8.91
C VAL A 49 -3.05 -10.36 8.82
N GLN A 50 -3.10 -9.50 7.81
CA GLN A 50 -2.10 -8.44 7.59
C GLN A 50 -2.49 -7.09 8.20
N GLY A 51 -3.74 -6.89 8.64
CA GLY A 51 -4.12 -5.68 9.38
C GLY A 51 -3.31 -5.53 10.67
N GLN A 52 -2.99 -6.65 11.34
CA GLN A 52 -2.12 -6.65 12.51
C GLN A 52 -0.65 -6.40 12.13
N GLU A 53 -0.20 -6.93 10.99
CA GLU A 53 1.18 -6.78 10.50
C GLU A 53 1.50 -5.33 10.09
N PHE A 54 0.58 -4.62 9.41
CA PHE A 54 0.78 -3.21 9.04
C PHE A 54 0.75 -2.28 10.26
N VAL A 55 -0.07 -2.58 11.28
CA VAL A 55 -0.03 -1.87 12.56
C VAL A 55 1.29 -2.14 13.28
N ALA A 56 1.77 -3.39 13.30
CA ALA A 56 3.07 -3.75 13.86
C ALA A 56 4.25 -3.11 13.12
N GLN A 57 4.25 -3.10 11.78
CA GLN A 57 5.27 -2.44 10.96
C GLN A 57 5.22 -0.91 11.07
N SER A 58 4.05 -0.32 11.34
CA SER A 58 3.98 1.11 11.68
C SER A 58 4.62 1.42 13.04
N GLN A 59 4.53 0.50 14.02
CA GLN A 59 5.23 0.61 15.31
C GLN A 59 6.74 0.42 15.16
N GLU A 60 7.16 -0.45 14.24
CA GLU A 60 8.57 -0.67 13.93
C GLU A 60 9.17 0.52 13.15
N ASN A 61 8.40 1.14 12.23
CA ASN A 61 8.78 2.42 11.61
C ASN A 61 8.75 3.60 12.60
N ARG A 62 7.91 3.55 13.65
CA ARG A 62 7.92 4.51 14.76
C ARG A 62 9.15 4.34 15.65
N THR A 63 9.71 3.13 15.68
CA THR A 63 10.99 2.81 16.31
C THR A 63 12.05 2.72 15.22
N ALA A 64 12.35 3.84 14.57
CA ALA A 64 13.55 3.95 13.77
C ALA A 64 14.72 3.48 14.64
N ARG A 65 15.23 2.26 14.42
CA ARG A 65 16.48 1.80 15.01
C ARG A 65 17.58 2.60 14.32
N LEU A 66 17.76 3.83 14.79
CA LEU A 66 18.95 4.60 14.53
C LEU A 66 20.08 3.76 15.11
N TYR A 67 20.83 3.11 14.22
CA TYR A 67 22.14 2.58 14.57
C TYR A 67 22.98 3.77 15.02
N THR A 68 23.04 3.99 16.33
CA THR A 68 24.05 4.86 16.91
C THR A 68 25.37 4.12 16.76
N ASN A 69 26.26 4.65 15.90
CA ASN A 69 27.62 4.14 15.85
C ASN A 69 28.21 4.26 17.25
N PRO A 70 28.78 3.20 17.84
CA PRO A 70 29.46 3.33 19.12
C PRO A 70 30.57 4.38 18.97
N PRO A 71 30.73 5.30 19.94
CA PRO A 71 31.81 6.27 19.88
C PRO A 71 33.14 5.52 19.76
N ARG A 72 34.00 5.94 18.82
CA ARG A 72 35.33 5.34 18.67
C ARG A 72 36.09 5.46 19.99
N GLY A 73 36.83 4.41 20.35
CA GLY A 73 37.69 4.42 21.52
C GLY A 73 38.71 5.56 21.46
N VAL A 74 38.99 6.15 22.61
CA VAL A 74 40.04 7.16 22.78
C VAL A 74 41.41 6.52 22.58
N ILE A 75 42.26 7.16 21.76
CA ILE A 75 43.61 6.68 21.47
C ILE A 75 44.58 7.34 22.44
N PHE A 76 45.33 6.54 23.20
CA PHE A 76 46.37 7.00 24.11
C PHE A 76 47.77 6.62 23.60
N ASP A 77 48.76 7.47 23.85
CA ASP A 77 50.18 7.13 23.72
C ASP A 77 50.63 6.20 24.86
N ARG A 78 51.80 5.56 24.73
CA ARG A 78 52.43 4.70 25.76
C ARG A 78 52.61 5.36 27.13
N ASN A 79 52.57 6.69 27.17
CA ASN A 79 52.69 7.53 28.37
C ASN A 79 51.31 7.99 28.91
N GLY A 80 50.20 7.44 28.41
CA GLY A 80 48.84 7.80 28.83
C GLY A 80 48.33 9.15 28.31
N ARG A 81 49.03 9.78 27.36
CA ARG A 81 48.59 11.04 26.72
C ARG A 81 47.52 10.77 25.67
N LEU A 82 46.42 11.53 25.72
CA LEU A 82 45.33 11.46 24.75
C LEU A 82 45.78 12.02 23.40
N LEU A 83 45.66 11.22 22.33
CA LEU A 83 46.05 11.60 20.96
C LEU A 83 44.85 11.86 20.05
N ALA A 84 43.74 11.14 20.24
CA ALA A 84 42.52 11.34 19.48
C ALA A 84 41.29 10.97 20.33
N ALA A 85 40.31 11.86 20.34
CA ALA A 85 39.00 11.66 20.94
C ALA A 85 37.91 12.06 19.94
N ASN A 86 36.71 11.52 20.12
CA ASN A 86 35.54 11.94 19.35
C ASN A 86 34.97 13.22 19.98
N GLU A 87 34.86 14.30 19.21
CA GLU A 87 34.18 15.53 19.61
C GLU A 87 32.82 15.59 18.91
N ALA A 88 31.76 15.84 19.67
CA ALA A 88 30.41 15.89 19.12
C ALA A 88 30.25 17.13 18.22
N SER A 89 30.15 16.91 16.91
CA SER A 89 29.82 17.97 15.94
C SER A 89 28.30 18.01 15.71
N PHE A 90 27.69 19.15 16.00
CA PHE A 90 26.28 19.39 15.73
C PHE A 90 26.12 19.96 14.32
N ASN A 91 25.44 19.22 13.44
CA ASN A 91 25.07 19.71 12.12
C ASN A 91 23.58 20.10 12.13
N VAL A 92 23.29 21.34 11.73
CA VAL A 92 21.91 21.82 11.55
C VAL A 92 21.48 21.50 10.12
N THR A 93 20.51 20.60 9.96
CA THR A 93 19.95 20.22 8.65
C THR A 93 18.49 20.68 8.57
N ILE A 94 18.15 21.42 7.51
CA ILE A 94 16.79 21.89 7.25
C ILE A 94 16.24 21.13 6.05
N THR A 95 15.04 20.56 6.18
CA THR A 95 14.31 19.97 5.06
C THR A 95 13.45 21.04 4.39
N PRO A 96 13.68 21.39 3.11
CA PRO A 96 12.96 22.48 2.44
C PRO A 96 11.43 22.34 2.44
N ALA A 97 10.92 21.11 2.50
CA ALA A 97 9.49 20.82 2.51
C ALA A 97 8.75 21.30 3.78
N PHE A 98 9.48 21.55 4.88
CA PHE A 98 8.91 22.06 6.14
C PHE A 98 9.11 23.57 6.32
N LEU A 99 9.70 24.26 5.35
CA LEU A 99 9.83 25.71 5.40
C LEU A 99 8.50 26.39 5.05
N PRO A 100 8.21 27.54 5.66
CA PRO A 100 7.12 28.41 5.21
C PRO A 100 7.24 28.67 3.71
N ARG A 101 6.09 28.70 3.02
CA ARG A 101 6.03 29.04 1.60
C ARG A 101 6.23 30.53 1.35
N ASP A 102 5.95 31.32 2.38
CA ASP A 102 6.19 32.75 2.40
C ASP A 102 7.69 33.05 2.48
N GLU A 103 8.16 33.98 1.66
CA GLU A 103 9.58 34.27 1.50
C GLU A 103 10.15 35.02 2.70
N ASP A 104 9.38 35.92 3.30
CA ASP A 104 9.80 36.72 4.46
C ASP A 104 9.91 35.82 5.71
N GLU A 105 8.93 34.93 5.92
CA GLU A 105 8.98 33.96 7.02
C GLU A 105 10.14 32.96 6.89
N ARG A 106 10.45 32.54 5.65
CA ARG A 106 11.57 31.63 5.38
C ARG A 106 12.92 32.29 5.64
N LEU A 107 13.09 33.56 5.29
CA LEU A 107 14.31 34.33 5.57
C LEU A 107 14.53 34.49 7.07
N ALA A 108 13.48 34.76 7.83
CA ALA A 108 13.55 34.85 9.30
C ALA A 108 14.01 33.52 9.95
N VAL A 109 13.62 32.38 9.38
CA VAL A 109 14.09 31.06 9.85
C VAL A 109 15.57 30.86 9.56
N PHE A 110 16.06 31.27 8.39
CA PHE A 110 17.48 31.19 8.06
C PHE A 110 18.35 32.12 8.92
N GLU A 111 17.88 33.33 9.19
CA GLU A 111 18.58 34.29 10.04
C GLU A 111 18.76 33.77 11.48
N ARG A 112 17.75 33.06 12.01
CA ARG A 112 17.83 32.43 13.34
C ARG A 112 18.77 31.23 13.42
N LEU A 113 19.03 30.56 12.29
CA LEU A 113 19.82 29.34 12.23
C LEU A 113 21.27 29.60 11.78
N SER A 114 21.54 30.77 11.19
CA SER A 114 22.87 31.26 10.88
C SER A 114 23.51 31.84 12.15
N ILE A 115 24.05 30.97 13.01
CA ILE A 115 24.99 31.36 14.08
C ILE A 115 26.37 31.62 13.47
#